data_AF-A0A8I7BEJ7-F1
#
_entry.id   AF-A0A8I7BEJ7-F1
#
_cell.length_a   1.000
_cell.length_b   1.000
_cell.length_c   1.000
_cell.angle_alpha   90.00
_cell.angle_beta   90.00
_cell.angle_gamma   90.00
#
_symmetry.space_group_name_H-M   'P 1'
#
loop_
_entity.id
_entity.type
_entity.pdbx_description
1 polymer ?
#
loop_
_entity_poly.entity_id
_entity_poly.type
_entity_poly.pdbx_seq_one_letter_code
_entity_poly.pdbx_strand_id
1 'polypeptide(L)' 'MIEYFGNDSKFQERSQKNIDNRKKQKTKHRIGSKSYSQVSFEKRNPETGEEPYCITLWELTHTKNGIWSNTESQDVYDKA' A
#
# COMPACT_ATOMS: atom_id res chain seq x y z
N MET A 1 -7.72 24.28 -17.16
CA MET A 1 -7.42 22.83 -17.27
C MET A 1 -6.76 22.66 -18.62
N ILE A 2 -5.51 22.19 -18.69
CA ILE A 2 -4.75 22.15 -19.96
C ILE A 2 -5.51 21.21 -20.92
N GLU A 3 -6.02 21.76 -22.02
CA GLU A 3 -6.91 21.09 -23.00
C GLU A 3 -6.34 19.77 -23.55
N TYR A 4 -5.03 19.59 -23.43
CA TYR A 4 -4.27 18.39 -23.80
C TYR A 4 -4.71 17.10 -23.08
N PHE A 5 -5.03 17.15 -21.78
CA PHE A 5 -5.42 15.94 -21.01
C PHE A 5 -6.93 15.67 -21.04
N GLY A 6 -7.75 16.68 -21.38
CA GLY A 6 -9.20 16.55 -21.37
C GLY A 6 -9.75 15.81 -22.59
N ASN A 7 -9.07 15.90 -23.74
CA ASN A 7 -9.60 15.42 -25.03
C ASN A 7 -8.84 14.24 -25.64
N ASP A 8 -7.71 13.80 -25.05
CA ASP A 8 -7.01 12.59 -25.51
C ASP A 8 -7.75 11.33 -25.06
N SER A 9 -8.41 10.67 -26.01
CA SER A 9 -9.14 9.40 -25.80
C SER A 9 -8.27 8.33 -25.13
N LYS A 10 -6.98 8.22 -25.49
CA LYS A 10 -6.06 7.23 -24.87
C LYS A 10 -5.81 7.55 -23.41
N PHE A 11 -5.73 8.83 -23.05
CA PHE A 11 -5.57 9.26 -21.67
C PHE A 11 -6.84 8.97 -20.86
N GLN A 12 -8.02 9.29 -21.41
CA GLN A 12 -9.30 9.02 -20.75
C GLN A 12 -9.51 7.52 -20.48
N GLU A 13 -9.23 6.66 -21.46
CA GLU A 13 -9.32 5.21 -21.27
C GLU A 13 -8.39 4.69 -20.16
N ARG A 14 -7.15 5.18 -20.12
CA ARG A 14 -6.18 4.82 -19.07
C ARG A 14 -6.64 5.30 -17.70
N SER A 15 -7.16 6.52 -17.63
CA SER A 15 -7.72 7.10 -16.40
C SER A 15 -8.88 6.24 -15.88
N GLN A 16 -9.83 5.87 -16.75
CA GLN A 16 -10.96 5.02 -16.39
C GLN A 16 -10.51 3.65 -15.89
N LYS A 17 -9.57 3.00 -16.58
CA LYS A 17 -8.96 1.73 -16.14
C LYS A 17 -8.29 1.86 -14.77
N ASN A 18 -7.59 2.95 -14.51
CA ASN A 18 -6.95 3.20 -13.21
C ASN A 18 -7.99 3.35 -12.10
N ILE A 19 -9.09 4.08 -12.35
CA ILE A 19 -10.21 4.23 -11.42
C ILE A 19 -10.84 2.86 -11.13
N ASP A 20 -11.13 2.06 -12.15
CA ASP A 20 -11.77 0.76 -11.98
C ASP A 20 -10.84 -0.25 -11.31
N ASN A 21 -9.53 -0.21 -11.57
CA ASN A 21 -8.56 -1.01 -10.83
C ASN A 21 -8.44 -0.55 -9.37
N ARG A 22 -8.50 0.75 -9.10
CA ARG A 22 -8.49 1.29 -7.73
C ARG A 22 -9.71 0.85 -6.93
N LYS A 23 -10.89 0.73 -7.56
CA LYS A 23 -12.11 0.19 -6.91
C LYS A 23 -11.96 -1.27 -6.47
N LYS A 24 -11.12 -2.06 -7.15
CA LYS A 24 -10.88 -3.48 -6.81
C LYS A 24 -9.92 -3.66 -5.62
N GLN A 25 -9.20 -2.60 -5.22
CA GLN A 25 -8.23 -2.67 -4.14
C GLN A 25 -8.94 -2.78 -2.78
N LYS A 26 -8.72 -3.90 -2.08
CA LYS A 26 -9.33 -4.16 -0.77
C LYS A 26 -8.48 -3.68 0.41
N THR A 27 -7.17 -3.81 0.32
CA THR A 27 -6.23 -3.42 1.40
C THR A 27 -5.47 -2.15 1.03
N LYS A 28 -5.12 -1.36 2.03
CA LYS A 28 -4.51 -0.04 1.82
C LYS A 28 -3.17 0.06 2.54
N HIS A 29 -2.10 0.06 1.75
CA HIS A 29 -0.75 0.37 2.20
C HIS A 29 -0.65 1.85 2.62
N ARG A 30 -0.06 2.11 3.80
CA ARG A 30 0.00 3.45 4.44
C ARG A 30 1.35 4.13 4.35
N ILE A 31 2.43 3.42 4.04
CA ILE A 31 3.81 3.96 4.10
C ILE A 31 4.16 4.92 2.94
N GLY A 32 3.22 5.20 2.03
CA GLY A 32 3.45 6.01 0.84
C GLY A 32 4.14 5.21 -0.26
N SER A 33 5.23 5.76 -0.81
CA SER A 33 5.96 5.22 -1.96
C SER A 33 7.01 4.17 -1.61
N LYS A 34 7.30 3.92 -0.33
CA LYS A 34 8.29 2.90 0.04
C LYS A 34 7.74 1.51 -0.29
N SER A 35 8.61 0.65 -0.80
CA SER A 35 8.30 -0.76 -1.04
C SER A 35 8.35 -1.56 0.26
N TYR A 36 7.78 -2.77 0.26
CA TYR A 36 7.94 -3.72 1.35
C TYR A 36 9.40 -3.97 1.70
N SER A 37 10.26 -4.20 0.70
CA SER A 37 11.70 -4.45 0.91
C SER A 37 12.39 -3.26 1.58
N GLN A 38 12.02 -2.04 1.21
CA GLN A 38 12.56 -0.83 1.84
C GLN A 38 12.11 -0.73 3.30
N VAL A 39 10.82 -0.94 3.59
CA VAL A 39 10.31 -0.94 4.97
C VAL A 39 10.96 -2.04 5.79
N SER A 40 11.12 -3.23 5.21
CA SER A 40 11.73 -4.37 5.86
C SER A 40 13.19 -4.09 6.25
N PHE A 41 13.97 -3.53 5.31
CA PHE A 41 15.35 -3.10 5.56
C PHE A 41 15.45 -2.05 6.68
N GLU A 42 14.59 -1.03 6.65
CA GLU A 42 14.56 0.03 7.67
C GLU A 42 14.13 -0.47 9.05
N LYS A 43 13.46 -1.63 9.11
CA LYS A 43 12.89 -2.22 10.33
C LYS A 43 13.64 -3.46 10.82
N ARG A 44 14.83 -3.71 10.28
CA ARG A 44 15.72 -4.76 10.77
C ARG A 44 16.09 -4.53 12.23
N ASN A 45 16.30 -5.62 12.95
CA ASN A 45 16.84 -5.56 14.30
C ASN A 45 18.22 -4.87 14.25
N PRO A 46 18.46 -3.79 14.99
CA PRO A 46 19.71 -3.05 14.94
C PRO A 46 20.91 -3.84 15.48
N GLU A 47 20.68 -4.83 16.35
CA GLU A 47 21.73 -5.65 16.95
C GLU A 47 22.00 -6.92 16.15
N THR A 48 20.95 -7.63 15.71
CA THR A 48 21.08 -8.92 15.01
C THR A 48 21.07 -8.79 13.49
N GLY A 49 20.58 -7.66 12.95
CA GLY A 49 20.39 -7.44 11.52
C GLY A 49 19.22 -8.24 10.91
N GLU A 50 18.48 -8.98 11.74
CA GLU A 50 17.40 -9.86 11.28
C GLU A 50 16.21 -9.06 10.72
N GLU A 51 15.61 -9.63 9.68
CA GLU A 51 14.46 -9.07 8.99
C GLU A 51 13.17 -9.26 9.81
N PRO A 52 12.26 -8.27 9.88
CA PRO A 52 10.98 -8.46 10.54
C PRO A 52 10.17 -9.58 9.90
N TYR A 53 9.43 -10.33 10.72
CA TYR A 53 8.49 -11.34 10.25
C TYR A 53 7.42 -10.75 9.33
N CYS A 54 6.92 -11.54 8.38
CA CYS A 54 5.93 -11.10 7.40
C CYS A 54 4.68 -10.47 8.02
N ILE A 55 4.17 -11.02 9.13
CA ILE A 55 3.00 -10.48 9.84
C ILE A 55 3.29 -9.12 10.48
N THR A 56 4.49 -8.95 11.04
CA THR A 56 4.95 -7.69 11.62
C THR A 56 5.14 -6.64 10.54
N LEU A 57 5.72 -7.03 9.39
CA LEU A 57 5.86 -6.16 8.24
C LEU A 57 4.49 -5.76 7.65
N TRP A 58 3.51 -6.65 7.65
CA TRP A 58 2.12 -6.34 7.28
C TRP A 58 1.51 -5.27 8.18
N GLU A 59 1.60 -5.47 9.50
CA GLU A 59 1.12 -4.51 10.50
C GLU A 59 1.80 -3.15 10.34
N LEU A 60 3.14 -3.12 10.21
CA LEU A 60 3.92 -1.90 10.02
C LEU A 60 3.53 -1.11 8.76
N THR A 61 3.10 -1.80 7.71
CA THR A 61 2.75 -1.18 6.43
C THR A 61 1.26 -0.80 6.32
N HIS A 62 0.40 -1.39 7.14
CA HIS A 62 -1.06 -1.20 7.11
C HIS A 62 -1.62 -0.46 8.33
N THR A 63 -0.79 -0.19 9.35
CA THR A 63 -1.16 0.64 10.49
C THR A 63 -0.47 2.00 10.46
N LYS A 64 -1.05 2.97 11.16
CA LYS A 64 -0.39 4.23 11.51
C LYS A 64 -0.72 4.54 12.96
N ASN A 65 0.30 4.57 13.83
CA ASN A 65 0.14 4.76 15.27
C ASN A 65 -0.87 3.77 15.90
N GLY A 66 -0.81 2.50 15.47
CA GLY A 66 -1.73 1.45 15.95
C GLY A 66 -3.14 1.48 15.32
N ILE A 67 -3.45 2.44 14.46
CA ILE A 67 -4.73 2.52 13.76
C ILE A 67 -4.61 1.85 12.39
N TRP A 68 -5.42 0.82 12.16
CA TRP A 68 -5.49 0.12 10.86
C TRP A 68 -5.98 1.03 9.73
N SER A 69 -5.45 0.79 8.53
CA SER A 69 -5.81 1.58 7.35
C SER A 69 -7.24 1.36 6.90
N ASN A 70 -7.75 0.14 7.09
CA ASN A 70 -9.14 -0.28 6.94
C ASN A 70 -9.36 -1.63 7.65
N THR A 71 -10.62 -2.01 7.82
CA THR A 71 -11.04 -3.29 8.42
C THR A 71 -10.49 -4.50 7.66
N GLU A 72 -10.50 -4.47 6.33
CA GLU A 72 -9.98 -5.57 5.50
C GLU A 72 -8.50 -5.89 5.78
N SER A 73 -7.67 -4.88 6.08
CA SER A 73 -6.26 -5.11 6.40
C SER A 73 -6.07 -5.73 7.78
N GLN A 74 -6.96 -5.40 8.73
CA GLN A 74 -7.00 -6.03 10.05
C GLN A 74 -7.48 -7.48 9.93
N ASP A 75 -8.54 -7.74 9.16
CA ASP A 75 -9.04 -9.10 8.93
C ASP A 75 -7.98 -10.03 8.32
N VAL A 76 -7.10 -9.50 7.46
CA VAL A 76 -5.97 -10.26 6.90
C VAL A 76 -4.93 -10.58 7.98
N TYR A 77 -4.68 -9.65 8.90
CA TYR A 77 -3.75 -9.85 10.01
C TYR A 77 -4.29 -10.89 11.01
N ASP A 78 -5.57 -10.81 11.36
CA ASP A 78 -6.21 -11.70 12.33
C ASP A 78 -6.35 -13.15 11.83
N LYS A 79 -6.24 -13.38 10.51
CA LYS A 79 -6.32 -14.70 9.86
C LYS A 79 -4.96 -15.29 9.48
N ALA A 80 -3.87 -14.55 9.68
CA ALA A 80 -2.51 -14.94 9.29
C ALA A 80 -1.87 -15.88 10.32
#